data_AF-A0A2N2CXV8-F1
#
_entry.id   AF-A0A2N2CXV8-F1
#
_cell.length_a   1.000
_cell.length_b   1.000
_cell.length_c   1.000
_cell.angle_alpha   90.00
_cell.angle_beta   90.00
_cell.angle_gamma   90.00
#
_symmetry.space_group_name_H-M   'P 1'
#
loop_
_entity.id
_entity.type
_entity.pdbx_description
1 polymer ?
#
loop_
_entity_poly.entity_id
_entity_poly.type
_entity_poly.pdbx_seq_one_letter_code
_entity_poly.pdbx_strand_id
1 'polypeptide(L)' 'MSNIGNFLRKIRTEHNLSLAKLAEKSGVADTTIMKWEKGESSPNIDKLQKVIGALGYKMQIVKTED' A
#
# COMPACT_ATOMS: atom_id res chain seq x y z
N MET A 1 -8.03 -13.79 0.98
CA MET A 1 -8.10 -12.41 0.46
C MET A 1 -7.47 -11.48 1.49
N SER A 2 -6.34 -10.84 1.18
CA SER A 2 -5.76 -9.84 2.07
C SER A 2 -6.50 -8.51 1.84
N ASN A 3 -7.24 -8.04 2.84
CA ASN A 3 -8.04 -6.83 2.74
C ASN A 3 -7.17 -5.60 2.36
N ILE A 4 -5.96 -5.54 2.90
CA ILE A 4 -5.00 -4.45 2.61
C ILE A 4 -4.40 -4.54 1.20
N GLY A 5 -4.11 -5.74 0.70
CA GLY A 5 -3.56 -5.93 -0.65
C GLY A 5 -4.53 -5.47 -1.74
N ASN A 6 -5.80 -5.87 -1.61
CA ASN A 6 -6.86 -5.44 -2.51
C ASN A 6 -7.08 -3.92 -2.45
N PHE A 7 -7.07 -3.35 -1.25
CA PHE A 7 -7.18 -1.91 -1.04
C PHE A 7 -6.04 -1.13 -1.72
N LEU A 8 -4.79 -1.56 -1.54
CA LEU A 8 -3.62 -0.95 -2.18
C LEU A 8 -3.74 -0.99 -3.70
N ARG A 9 -4.11 -2.15 -4.28
CA ARG A 9 -4.28 -2.30 -5.72
C ARG A 9 -5.34 -1.35 -6.26
N LYS A 10 -6.50 -1.27 -5.60
CA LYS A 10 -7.61 -0.40 -5.97
C LYS A 10 -7.16 1.06 -6.05
N ILE A 11 -6.61 1.60 -4.96
CA ILE A 11 -6.18 3.00 -4.90
C ILE A 11 -5.07 3.29 -5.92
N ARG A 12 -4.08 2.39 -6.04
CA ARG A 12 -3.02 2.55 -7.04
C ARG A 12 -3.59 2.69 -8.45
N THR A 13 -4.58 1.87 -8.81
CA THR A 13 -5.23 1.95 -10.12
C THR A 13 -6.11 3.17 -10.29
N GLU A 14 -6.80 3.64 -9.25
CA GLU A 14 -7.57 4.90 -9.28
C GLU A 14 -6.67 6.12 -9.53
N HIS A 15 -5.43 6.08 -9.03
CA HIS A 15 -4.40 7.08 -9.28
C HIS A 15 -3.67 6.89 -10.63
N ASN A 16 -4.06 5.92 -11.46
CA ASN A 16 -3.40 5.57 -12.73
C ASN A 16 -1.88 5.29 -12.58
N LEU A 17 -1.45 4.74 -11.44
CA LEU A 17 -0.04 4.46 -11.17
C LEU A 17 0.32 3.02 -11.56
N SER A 18 1.44 2.88 -12.27
CA SER A 18 2.11 1.58 -12.39
C SER A 18 2.77 1.19 -11.06
N LEU A 19 3.08 -0.10 -10.90
CA LEU A 19 3.85 -0.58 -9.73
C LEU A 19 5.22 0.12 -9.64
N ALA A 20 5.90 0.30 -10.77
CA ALA A 20 7.18 0.99 -10.83
C ALA A 20 7.07 2.46 -10.38
N LYS A 21 6.00 3.17 -10.79
CA LYS A 21 5.82 4.57 -10.38
C LYS A 21 5.47 4.71 -8.91
N LEU A 22 4.67 3.79 -8.37
CA LEU A 22 4.40 3.77 -6.93
C LEU A 22 5.65 3.40 -6.12
N ALA A 23 6.46 2.48 -6.63
CA ALA A 23 7.75 2.12 -6.02
C ALA A 23 8.71 3.31 -5.95
N GLU A 24 8.85 4.05 -7.04
CA GLU A 24 9.64 5.29 -7.10
C GLU A 24 9.15 6.32 -6.06
N LYS A 25 7.83 6.55 -5.99
CA LYS A 25 7.26 7.53 -5.05
C LYS A 25 7.37 7.11 -3.58
N SER A 26 7.28 5.82 -3.29
CA SER A 26 7.28 5.29 -1.91
C SER A 26 8.65 4.87 -1.40
N GLY A 27 9.63 4.67 -2.29
CA GLY A 27 10.91 4.07 -1.94
C GLY A 27 10.81 2.59 -1.53
N VAL A 28 9.71 1.92 -1.88
CA VAL A 28 9.50 0.48 -1.64
C VAL A 28 9.54 -0.25 -2.97
N ALA A 29 10.28 -1.36 -3.06
CA ALA A 29 10.40 -2.10 -4.31
C ALA A 29 9.04 -2.53 -4.88
N ASP A 30 8.87 -2.39 -6.20
CA ASP A 30 7.68 -2.77 -6.96
C ASP A 30 7.29 -4.24 -6.75
N THR A 31 8.27 -5.14 -6.68
CA THR A 31 8.10 -6.56 -6.36
C THR A 31 7.52 -6.78 -4.97
N THR A 32 7.88 -5.94 -4.00
CA THR A 32 7.33 -5.99 -2.64
C THR A 32 5.86 -5.55 -2.66
N ILE A 33 5.54 -4.45 -3.33
CA ILE A 33 4.17 -3.96 -3.49
C ILE A 33 3.30 -4.98 -4.23
N MET A 34 3.82 -5.58 -5.30
CA MET A 34 3.15 -6.62 -6.07
C MET A 34 2.78 -7.83 -5.19
N LYS A 35 3.71 -8.31 -4.36
CA LYS A 35 3.45 -9.41 -3.42
C LYS A 35 2.36 -9.05 -2.42
N TRP A 36 2.31 -7.80 -1.94
CA TRP A 36 1.23 -7.35 -1.06
C TRP A 36 -0.12 -7.32 -1.78
N GLU A 37 -0.18 -6.79 -3.00
CA GLU A 37 -1.40 -6.73 -3.80
C GLU A 37 -1.95 -8.12 -4.15
N LYS A 38 -1.07 -9.12 -4.29
CA LYS A 38 -1.45 -10.53 -4.49
C LYS A 38 -1.75 -11.27 -3.18
N GLY A 39 -1.47 -10.68 -2.02
CA GLY A 39 -1.60 -11.32 -0.71
C GLY A 39 -0.54 -12.40 -0.43
N GLU A 40 0.57 -12.39 -1.17
CA GLU A 40 1.69 -13.33 -1.01
C GLU A 40 2.59 -12.99 0.19
N SER A 41 2.50 -11.74 0.69
CA SER A 41 3.17 -11.33 1.92
C SER A 41 2.44 -10.16 2.57
N SER A 42 2.70 -9.95 3.87
CA SER A 42 2.16 -8.82 4.62
C SER A 42 3.18 -7.68 4.69
N PRO A 43 2.74 -6.42 4.55
CA PRO A 43 3.61 -5.28 4.80
C PRO A 43 3.91 -5.14 6.30
N ASN A 44 5.10 -4.62 6.62
CA ASN A 44 5.33 -4.04 7.95
C ASN A 44 4.80 -2.60 7.99
N ILE A 45 4.63 -2.05 9.19
CA ILE A 45 4.03 -0.72 9.39
C ILE A 45 4.81 0.36 8.64
N ASP A 46 6.15 0.36 8.76
CA ASP A 46 7.00 1.39 8.13
C ASP A 46 6.85 1.44 6.61
N LYS A 47 6.92 0.28 5.93
CA LYS A 47 6.81 0.25 4.47
C LYS A 47 5.36 0.49 4.04
N LEU A 48 4.37 0.03 4.81
CA LEU A 48 2.97 0.33 4.52
C LEU A 48 2.73 1.84 4.56
N GLN A 49 3.23 2.52 5.59
CA GLN A 49 3.11 3.97 5.75
C GLN A 49 3.75 4.74 4.57
N LYS A 50 4.90 4.29 4.08
CA LYS A 50 5.54 4.87 2.88
C LYS A 50 4.67 4.73 1.64
N VAL A 51 4.09 3.55 1.40
CA VAL A 51 3.28 3.28 0.20
C VAL A 51 1.97 4.05 0.22
N ILE A 52 1.24 4.04 1.34
CA ILE A 52 -0.01 4.82 1.43
C ILE A 52 0.26 6.32 1.41
N GLY A 53 1.39 6.79 1.97
CA GLY A 53 1.82 8.18 1.91
C GLY A 53 2.08 8.63 0.47
N ALA A 54 2.72 7.78 -0.35
CA ALA A 54 2.91 8.02 -1.78
C ALA A 54 1.61 8.06 -2.59
N LEU A 55 0.53 7.46 -2.05
CA LEU A 55 -0.82 7.52 -2.60
C LEU A 55 -1.64 8.71 -2.04
N GLY A 56 -1.09 9.52 -1.14
CA GLY A 56 -1.77 10.67 -0.54
C GLY A 56 -2.59 10.35 0.70
N TYR A 57 -2.42 9.17 1.29
CA TYR A 57 -3.11 8.73 2.50
C TYR A 57 -2.20 8.77 3.72
N LYS A 58 -2.78 8.86 4.91
CA LYS A 58 -2.08 8.83 6.19
C LYS A 58 -2.63 7.71 7.07
N MET A 59 -1.74 6.90 7.66
CA MET A 59 -2.15 5.94 8.69
C MET A 59 -2.43 6.67 10.00
N GLN A 60 -3.55 6.33 10.64
CA GLN A 60 -3.92 6.83 11.95
C GLN A 60 -4.38 5.66 12.82
N ILE A 61 -3.99 5.70 14.09
CA ILE A 61 -4.55 4.82 15.11
C ILE A 61 -5.87 5.46 15.53
N VAL A 62 -6.95 4.72 15.34
CA VAL A 62 -8.30 5.12 15.73
C VAL A 62 -8.81 4.12 16.75
N LYS A 63 -9.50 4.60 17.79
CA LYS A 63 -10.19 3.73 18.73
C LYS A 63 -11.40 3.13 18.01
N THR A 64 -11.56 1.82 18.05
CA THR A 64 -12.65 1.09 17.38
C THR A 64 -13.99 1.18 18.13
N GLU A 65 -14.25 2.26 18.86
CA GLU A 65 -15.33 2.44 19.87
C GLU A 65 -15.02 1.75 21.22
N ASP A 66 -15.66 2.23 22.31
CA ASP A 66 -15.43 1.86 23.73
C ASP A 66 -15.86 0.42 24.08
#